data_AF-A0A7J4HFC4-F1
#
_entry.id   AF-A0A7J4HFC4-F1
#
_cell.length_a   1.000
_cell.length_b   1.000
_cell.length_c   1.000
_cell.angle_alpha   90.00
_cell.angle_beta   90.00
_cell.angle_gamma   90.00
#
_symmetry.space_group_name_H-M   'P 1'
#
loop_
_entity.id
_entity.type
_entity.pdbx_description
1 polymer ?
#
loop_
_entity_poly.entity_id
_entity_poly.type
_entity_poly.pdbx_seq_one_letter_code
_entity_poly.pdbx_strand_id
1 'polypeptide(L)'
;MDRKGKSLFETVWTRMDRKAGAVIELTIRQLMHRISTWVVLGVGALLMALLLIFYIDSVRESFEPIDNDGDSEDNDGDGYPMGQERKYGTPDWDSDLFPGASVFIPESDIDWNDADRSEFGNKSWEGSAFFEVSWVDDQYAGEWWDSHVDWKLNQEGIPELTDCSDWELEEILEAIWADACDLGDDDGDGMTTYYVEGKWRGEGIATVPDNYYLSWGFWTEEVYVEPEPPEMYINEDGIDCFDAFILRGPGWEDSRVGCPSEARISGSHGFDDDGDCLAANEGNGNDDNGNGVRCDVQWIASNGVVTRIEADDLVDEDPDEQEYIGELGHRTFVIAVGKMAFVILLGLFIPLFLSLGLVRDETENGTLHLLLSKPIHRAEFIIYRLTGYLAISGSYVIALSLIVGLISSILGPGDQLIRISDIPVWIGIGAATTLVLAAYGSMFNAMGLISPKYGVYLCIVFGIWEFMMGSFSILNPNWTVASVSISHWALQMIDAVVLLAWPDTIQWAEMDRAFEIDSGLSVFWQPPVHTLGTASAGIALLNSLVVLLLVSVAWIFIAKSVFSRREIM
;
A
#
# COMPACT_ATOMS: atom_id res chain seq x y z
N MET A 1 26.46 46.55 37.52
CA MET A 1 25.60 45.76 38.43
C MET A 1 25.44 46.55 39.72
N ASP A 2 24.23 47.00 40.04
CA ASP A 2 23.98 47.76 41.27
C ASP A 2 23.81 46.81 42.48
N ARG A 3 24.35 47.23 43.62
CA ARG A 3 24.67 46.45 44.83
C ARG A 3 23.43 46.03 45.65
N LYS A 4 22.22 46.23 45.12
CA LYS A 4 20.95 45.89 45.76
C LYS A 4 20.03 45.00 44.96
N GLY A 5 20.36 44.61 43.72
CA GLY A 5 19.55 43.64 42.95
C GLY A 5 18.05 43.99 42.80
N LYS A 6 17.67 45.26 42.97
CA LYS A 6 16.27 45.70 42.96
C LYS A 6 15.72 46.02 41.56
N SER A 7 16.56 46.03 40.53
CA SER A 7 16.14 46.30 39.15
C SER A 7 15.59 45.07 38.42
N LEU A 8 15.64 43.87 39.02
CA LEU A 8 15.02 42.66 38.48
C LEU A 8 13.58 42.43 39.00
N PHE A 9 13.12 43.23 39.97
CA PHE A 9 11.80 43.11 40.60
C PHE A 9 10.68 43.83 39.81
N GLU A 10 11.02 44.56 38.75
CA GLU A 10 10.08 45.24 37.84
C GLU A 10 9.96 44.54 36.48
N THR A 11 10.14 43.23 36.42
CA THR A 11 9.80 42.46 35.21
C THR A 11 8.32 42.12 35.19
N VAL A 12 7.72 42.10 34.00
CA VAL A 12 6.29 41.85 33.71
C VAL A 12 5.70 40.67 34.51
N TRP A 13 6.54 39.69 34.86
CA TRP A 13 6.23 38.49 35.64
C TRP A 13 5.93 38.72 37.14
N THR A 14 6.49 39.74 37.80
CA THR A 14 6.18 40.04 39.23
C THR A 14 4.87 40.79 39.44
N ARG A 15 4.28 41.32 38.34
CA ARG A 15 2.93 41.90 38.31
C ARG A 15 1.85 40.95 37.76
N MET A 16 2.21 39.77 37.26
CA MET A 16 1.23 38.72 37.00
C MET A 16 0.59 38.39 38.36
N ASP A 17 -0.61 38.91 38.54
CA ASP A 17 -1.18 39.25 39.84
C ASP A 17 -1.15 38.04 40.78
N ARG A 18 -0.70 38.21 42.02
CA ARG A 18 -0.82 37.15 43.06
C ARG A 18 -2.26 36.63 43.14
N LYS A 19 -3.24 37.47 42.74
CA LYS A 19 -4.66 37.09 42.56
C LYS A 19 -4.90 36.18 41.36
N ALA A 20 -4.27 36.43 40.21
CA ALA A 20 -4.35 35.56 39.04
C ALA A 20 -3.88 34.15 39.38
N GLY A 21 -2.70 34.06 40.03
CA GLY A 21 -2.17 32.79 40.52
C GLY A 21 -3.12 32.08 41.50
N ALA A 22 -3.74 32.82 42.42
CA ALA A 22 -4.69 32.25 43.38
C ALA A 22 -5.97 31.69 42.73
N VAL A 23 -6.53 32.38 41.72
CA VAL A 23 -7.72 31.90 40.98
C VAL A 23 -7.37 30.67 40.13
N ILE A 24 -6.21 30.69 39.46
CA ILE A 24 -5.69 29.55 38.69
C ILE A 24 -5.51 28.35 39.62
N GLU A 25 -4.80 28.52 40.74
CA GLU A 25 -4.54 27.46 41.71
C GLU A 25 -5.83 26.90 42.32
N LEU A 26 -6.78 27.77 42.66
CA LEU A 26 -8.08 27.33 43.17
C LEU A 26 -8.84 26.49 42.13
N THR A 27 -8.81 26.91 40.86
CA THR A 27 -9.44 26.16 39.77
C THR A 27 -8.78 24.80 39.59
N ILE A 28 -7.45 24.74 39.65
CA ILE A 28 -6.69 23.50 39.57
C ILE A 28 -7.10 22.55 40.69
N ARG A 29 -7.12 23.02 41.94
CA ARG A 29 -7.53 22.20 43.09
C ARG A 29 -8.98 21.72 42.97
N GLN A 30 -9.90 22.58 42.53
CA GLN A 30 -11.31 22.22 42.32
C GLN A 30 -11.44 21.09 41.28
N LEU A 31 -10.74 21.21 40.14
CA LEU A 31 -10.77 20.19 39.10
C LEU A 31 -10.09 18.89 39.55
N MET A 32 -8.98 18.96 40.27
CA MET A 32 -8.28 17.78 40.80
C MET A 32 -9.09 17.01 41.86
N HIS A 33 -9.95 17.67 42.63
CA HIS A 33 -10.82 16.99 43.60
C HIS A 33 -12.11 16.42 42.99
N ARG A 34 -12.47 16.83 41.77
CA ARG A 34 -13.69 16.38 41.11
C ARG A 34 -13.45 14.99 40.50
N ILE A 35 -14.20 13.98 40.95
CA ILE A 35 -14.12 12.60 40.46
C ILE A 35 -14.31 12.55 38.94
N SER A 36 -15.24 13.34 38.40
CA SER A 36 -15.49 13.37 36.95
C SER A 36 -14.26 13.76 36.13
N THR A 37 -13.34 14.56 36.68
CA THR A 37 -12.08 14.88 36.01
C THR A 37 -11.26 13.62 35.79
N TRP A 38 -10.98 12.86 36.84
CA TRP A 38 -10.19 11.64 36.75
C TRP A 38 -10.89 10.55 35.94
N VAL A 39 -12.23 10.49 35.96
CA VAL A 39 -12.99 9.57 35.11
C VAL A 39 -12.77 9.91 33.63
N VAL A 40 -12.92 11.18 33.24
CA VAL A 40 -12.74 11.60 31.83
C VAL A 40 -11.29 11.38 31.38
N LEU A 41 -10.31 11.77 32.19
CA LEU A 41 -8.89 11.55 31.87
C LEU A 41 -8.51 10.06 31.85
N GLY A 42 -9.12 9.25 32.74
CA GLY A 42 -8.90 7.80 32.79
C GLY A 42 -9.49 7.07 31.60
N VAL A 43 -10.72 7.41 31.18
CA VAL A 43 -11.34 6.87 29.96
C VAL A 43 -10.52 7.25 28.73
N GLY A 44 -10.03 8.49 28.65
CA GLY A 44 -9.15 8.91 27.56
C GLY A 44 -7.84 8.09 27.49
N ALA A 45 -7.21 7.83 28.64
CA ALA A 45 -6.00 7.02 28.70
C ALA A 45 -6.26 5.55 28.35
N LEU A 46 -7.39 4.99 28.77
CA LEU A 46 -7.79 3.61 28.44
C LEU A 46 -8.06 3.47 26.94
N LEU A 47 -8.70 4.47 26.32
CA LEU A 47 -8.91 4.51 24.88
C LEU A 47 -7.56 4.53 24.13
N MET A 48 -6.60 5.35 24.56
CA MET A 48 -5.25 5.34 23.96
C MET A 48 -4.56 4.00 24.11
N ALA A 49 -4.65 3.36 25.29
CA ALA A 49 -4.04 2.06 25.53
C ALA A 49 -4.63 0.98 24.60
N LEU A 50 -5.94 1.01 24.38
CA LEU A 50 -6.62 0.09 23.46
C LEU A 50 -6.20 0.32 22.00
N LEU A 51 -6.10 1.58 21.55
CA LEU A 51 -5.60 1.90 20.21
C LEU A 51 -4.15 1.46 20.01
N LEU A 52 -3.29 1.65 21.02
CA LEU A 52 -1.90 1.19 20.98
C LEU A 52 -1.80 -0.34 20.91
N ILE A 53 -2.71 -1.08 21.54
CA ILE A 53 -2.74 -2.55 21.43
C ILE A 53 -3.05 -2.98 20.00
N PHE A 54 -4.05 -2.37 19.36
CA PHE A 54 -4.36 -2.65 17.95
C PHE A 54 -3.20 -2.30 17.02
N TYR A 55 -2.51 -1.20 17.29
CA TYR A 55 -1.30 -0.85 16.54
C TYR A 55 -0.16 -1.85 16.71
N ILE A 56 0.06 -2.35 17.93
CA ILE A 56 1.06 -3.41 18.17
C ILE A 56 0.71 -4.68 17.41
N ASP A 57 -0.57 -5.00 17.30
CA ASP A 57 -1.05 -6.16 16.55
C ASP A 57 -0.80 -5.96 15.05
N SER A 58 -1.22 -4.82 14.50
CA SER A 58 -1.08 -4.53 13.07
C SER A 58 0.37 -4.43 12.58
N VAL A 59 1.29 -3.95 13.42
CA VAL A 59 2.73 -3.87 13.06
C VAL A 59 3.41 -5.23 13.13
N ARG A 60 2.82 -6.21 13.81
CA ARG A 60 3.37 -7.57 13.92
C ARG A 60 2.84 -8.53 12.86
N GLU A 61 1.77 -8.15 12.18
CA GLU A 61 1.22 -8.92 11.09
C GLU A 61 2.14 -8.77 9.89
N SER A 62 2.56 -9.91 9.32
CA SER A 62 3.28 -9.93 8.05
C SER A 62 2.27 -9.77 6.92
N PHE A 63 2.61 -8.97 5.91
CA PHE A 63 1.76 -8.77 4.75
C PHE A 63 1.98 -9.90 3.74
N GLU A 64 0.91 -10.37 3.10
CA GLU A 64 1.01 -11.21 1.91
C GLU A 64 1.37 -10.29 0.74
N PRO A 65 2.49 -10.51 0.06
CA PRO A 65 2.88 -9.69 -1.09
C PRO A 65 1.89 -9.92 -2.25
N ILE A 66 1.80 -8.92 -3.13
CA ILE A 66 0.79 -8.86 -4.19
C ILE A 66 1.47 -9.18 -5.50
N ASP A 67 1.17 -10.34 -6.08
CA ASP A 67 1.53 -10.65 -7.45
C ASP A 67 0.61 -9.84 -8.41
N ASN A 68 1.19 -8.86 -9.10
CA ASN A 68 0.44 -7.89 -9.88
C ASN A 68 0.25 -8.30 -11.36
N ASP A 69 1.15 -9.09 -11.93
CA ASP A 69 1.10 -9.57 -13.32
C ASP A 69 0.88 -11.09 -13.48
N GLY A 70 0.74 -11.79 -12.34
CA GLY A 70 0.22 -13.15 -12.21
C GLY A 70 1.22 -14.22 -12.61
N ASP A 71 2.50 -13.90 -12.64
CA ASP A 71 3.55 -14.76 -13.18
C ASP A 71 4.11 -15.76 -12.14
N SER A 72 3.72 -15.62 -10.87
CA SER A 72 3.98 -16.61 -9.82
C SER A 72 3.05 -17.82 -9.86
N GLU A 73 1.96 -17.74 -10.62
CA GLU A 73 0.98 -18.83 -10.73
C GLU A 73 1.52 -19.98 -11.60
N ASP A 74 1.14 -21.20 -11.25
CA ASP A 74 1.38 -22.44 -12.02
C ASP A 74 -0.01 -22.99 -12.37
N ASN A 75 -0.46 -22.72 -13.59
CA ASN A 75 -1.85 -22.91 -14.00
C ASN A 75 -2.09 -24.31 -14.59
N ASP A 76 -1.06 -24.96 -15.12
CA ASP A 76 -1.14 -26.34 -15.63
C ASP A 76 -0.67 -27.42 -14.63
N GLY A 77 0.02 -27.03 -13.56
CA GLY A 77 0.40 -27.88 -12.43
C GLY A 77 1.64 -28.74 -12.67
N ASP A 78 2.49 -28.36 -13.63
CA ASP A 78 3.77 -29.04 -13.92
C ASP A 78 4.87 -28.74 -12.89
N GLY A 79 4.65 -27.73 -12.04
CA GLY A 79 5.53 -27.30 -10.96
C GLY A 79 6.44 -26.11 -11.30
N TYR A 80 6.33 -25.52 -12.50
CA TYR A 80 7.06 -24.32 -12.93
C TYR A 80 6.12 -23.11 -12.94
N PRO A 81 6.47 -22.00 -12.27
CA PRO A 81 5.68 -20.77 -12.35
C PRO A 81 5.68 -20.18 -13.77
N MET A 82 4.60 -19.48 -14.11
CA MET A 82 4.41 -18.85 -15.41
C MET A 82 5.56 -17.91 -15.82
N GLY A 83 6.16 -17.17 -14.89
CA GLY A 83 7.32 -16.31 -15.15
C GLY A 83 8.54 -17.13 -15.60
N GLN A 84 8.78 -18.27 -14.95
CA GLN A 84 9.83 -19.20 -15.36
C GLN A 84 9.56 -19.76 -16.75
N GLU A 85 8.32 -20.11 -17.02
CA GLU A 85 7.93 -20.63 -18.33
C GLU A 85 8.10 -19.60 -19.45
N ARG A 86 7.69 -18.35 -19.23
CA ARG A 86 7.90 -17.24 -20.17
C ARG A 86 9.38 -17.03 -20.46
N LYS A 87 10.23 -17.11 -19.44
CA LYS A 87 11.69 -17.02 -19.55
C LYS A 87 12.28 -18.09 -20.46
N TYR A 88 11.74 -19.30 -20.43
CA TYR A 88 12.15 -20.41 -21.30
C TYR A 88 11.33 -20.52 -22.60
N GLY A 89 10.30 -19.69 -22.78
CA GLY A 89 9.42 -19.68 -23.94
C GLY A 89 8.44 -20.86 -23.98
N THR A 90 8.10 -21.42 -22.82
CA THR A 90 7.14 -22.51 -22.66
C THR A 90 5.75 -22.01 -22.27
N PRO A 91 4.67 -22.73 -22.63
CA PRO A 91 3.31 -22.34 -22.34
C PRO A 91 2.71 -22.91 -21.03
N ASP A 92 2.24 -22.03 -20.15
CA ASP A 92 1.53 -22.35 -18.88
C ASP A 92 0.07 -22.80 -19.03
N TRP A 93 -0.18 -23.67 -20.00
CA TRP A 93 -1.47 -24.33 -20.18
C TRP A 93 -1.33 -25.79 -20.58
N ASP A 94 -0.11 -26.27 -20.78
CA ASP A 94 0.20 -27.62 -21.23
C ASP A 94 1.34 -28.19 -20.40
N SER A 95 0.98 -29.02 -19.42
CA SER A 95 1.92 -29.59 -18.44
C SER A 95 3.02 -30.48 -19.05
N ASP A 96 2.89 -30.85 -20.32
CA ASP A 96 3.91 -31.61 -21.05
C ASP A 96 4.99 -30.71 -21.67
N LEU A 97 4.73 -29.40 -21.75
CA LEU A 97 5.59 -28.39 -22.35
C LEU A 97 6.22 -27.51 -21.27
N PHE A 98 7.03 -28.10 -20.39
CA PHE A 98 7.70 -27.40 -19.30
C PHE A 98 9.12 -26.91 -19.67
N PRO A 99 9.76 -26.02 -18.89
CA PRO A 99 11.15 -25.61 -19.07
C PRO A 99 12.11 -26.81 -19.14
N GLY A 100 12.68 -27.05 -20.32
CA GLY A 100 13.59 -28.18 -20.58
C GLY A 100 12.91 -29.46 -21.09
N ALA A 101 11.61 -29.42 -21.38
CA ALA A 101 10.90 -30.48 -22.09
C ALA A 101 11.51 -30.76 -23.48
N SER A 102 11.24 -31.95 -24.01
CA SER A 102 11.71 -32.32 -25.35
C SER A 102 10.97 -31.52 -26.43
N VAL A 103 11.71 -30.88 -27.33
CA VAL A 103 11.15 -30.10 -28.43
C VAL A 103 11.48 -30.79 -29.75
N PHE A 104 10.49 -30.88 -30.63
CA PHE A 104 10.69 -31.40 -31.98
C PHE A 104 11.37 -30.34 -32.84
N ILE A 105 12.58 -30.63 -33.33
CA ILE A 105 13.27 -29.77 -34.29
C ILE A 105 13.07 -30.37 -35.69
N PRO A 106 12.22 -29.77 -36.54
CA PRO A 106 12.00 -30.27 -37.90
C PRO A 106 13.25 -30.05 -38.75
N GLU A 107 13.67 -31.08 -39.49
CA GLU A 107 14.79 -31.02 -40.42
C GLU A 107 14.31 -30.73 -41.85
N SER A 108 13.27 -31.43 -42.30
CA SER A 108 12.62 -31.26 -43.60
C SER A 108 11.28 -31.98 -43.60
N ASP A 109 10.48 -31.74 -44.63
CA ASP A 109 9.16 -32.32 -44.85
C ASP A 109 8.99 -32.80 -46.30
N ILE A 110 8.03 -33.71 -46.51
CA ILE A 110 7.41 -34.02 -47.80
C ILE A 110 5.99 -33.46 -47.76
N ASP A 111 5.71 -32.47 -48.59
CA ASP A 111 4.39 -31.87 -48.73
C ASP A 111 3.69 -32.30 -50.04
N TRP A 112 2.52 -31.72 -50.35
CA TRP A 112 1.73 -32.07 -51.53
C TRP A 112 2.41 -31.74 -52.88
N ASN A 113 3.47 -30.94 -52.91
CA ASN A 113 4.13 -30.43 -54.12
C ASN A 113 5.48 -31.08 -54.44
N ASP A 114 5.98 -31.94 -53.55
CA ASP A 114 7.24 -32.66 -53.72
C ASP A 114 7.13 -33.83 -54.71
N ALA A 115 8.13 -33.91 -55.61
CA ALA A 115 8.20 -34.94 -56.64
C ALA A 115 8.76 -36.28 -56.11
N ASP A 116 9.68 -36.22 -55.14
CA ASP A 116 10.23 -37.39 -54.45
C ASP A 116 9.50 -37.52 -53.10
N ARG A 117 8.67 -38.56 -52.96
CA ARG A 117 7.79 -38.78 -51.79
C ARG A 117 8.24 -39.92 -50.88
N SER A 118 9.51 -40.29 -50.98
CA SER A 118 10.11 -41.36 -50.18
C SER A 118 11.41 -40.88 -49.55
N GLU A 119 11.55 -41.04 -48.23
CA GLU A 119 12.76 -40.71 -47.50
C GLU A 119 13.21 -41.89 -46.63
N PHE A 120 14.52 -42.14 -46.58
CA PHE A 120 15.11 -43.18 -45.74
C PHE A 120 15.96 -42.57 -44.63
N GLY A 121 15.76 -43.02 -43.39
CA GLY A 121 16.65 -42.66 -42.32
C GLY A 121 16.17 -43.07 -40.94
N ASN A 122 17.02 -42.87 -39.95
CA ASN A 122 16.72 -43.02 -38.53
C ASN A 122 16.33 -41.64 -37.98
N LYS A 123 15.02 -41.38 -37.87
CA LYS A 123 14.47 -40.06 -37.55
C LYS A 123 13.26 -40.17 -36.62
N SER A 124 12.86 -39.02 -36.09
CA SER A 124 11.54 -38.84 -35.50
C SER A 124 10.62 -38.30 -36.58
N TRP A 125 9.51 -39.00 -36.80
CA TRP A 125 8.58 -38.78 -37.90
C TRP A 125 7.25 -38.27 -37.35
N GLU A 126 6.62 -37.35 -38.08
CA GLU A 126 5.30 -36.80 -37.76
C GLU A 126 4.48 -36.65 -39.05
N GLY A 127 3.28 -37.24 -39.07
CA GLY A 127 2.38 -37.20 -40.23
C GLY A 127 1.92 -38.60 -40.64
N SER A 128 1.75 -38.84 -41.93
CA SER A 128 1.24 -40.12 -42.45
C SER A 128 2.16 -40.72 -43.50
N ALA A 129 2.58 -41.98 -43.33
CA ALA A 129 3.40 -42.67 -44.31
C ALA A 129 3.24 -44.19 -44.28
N PHE A 130 3.53 -44.81 -45.42
CA PHE A 130 3.91 -46.22 -45.47
C PHE A 130 5.36 -46.34 -45.01
N PHE A 131 5.55 -46.88 -43.82
CA PHE A 131 6.84 -47.02 -43.16
C PHE A 131 7.31 -48.47 -43.22
N GLU A 132 8.26 -48.73 -44.11
CA GLU A 132 8.98 -49.99 -44.18
C GLU A 132 10.09 -49.98 -43.12
N VAL A 133 9.90 -50.75 -42.05
CA VAL A 133 10.67 -50.58 -40.81
C VAL A 133 11.92 -51.46 -40.78
N SER A 134 13.05 -50.84 -40.43
CA SER A 134 14.25 -51.53 -39.94
C SER A 134 14.22 -51.69 -38.42
N TRP A 135 13.79 -50.66 -37.69
CA TRP A 135 13.40 -50.74 -36.28
C TRP A 135 12.48 -49.57 -35.88
N VAL A 136 11.65 -49.75 -34.85
CA VAL A 136 10.80 -48.71 -34.23
C VAL A 136 11.07 -48.64 -32.74
N ASP A 137 10.94 -47.45 -32.17
CA ASP A 137 11.06 -47.21 -30.73
C ASP A 137 9.77 -47.64 -30.03
N ASP A 138 9.80 -48.79 -29.36
CA ASP A 138 8.69 -49.34 -28.58
C ASP A 138 8.52 -48.68 -27.20
N GLN A 139 9.44 -47.77 -26.84
CA GLN A 139 9.42 -47.05 -25.58
C GLN A 139 8.97 -45.59 -25.75
N TYR A 140 8.70 -45.17 -27.00
CA TYR A 140 8.15 -43.85 -27.26
C TYR A 140 6.68 -43.80 -26.81
N ALA A 141 6.42 -42.99 -25.79
CA ALA A 141 5.11 -42.82 -25.18
C ALA A 141 4.84 -41.32 -24.93
N GLY A 142 3.58 -40.92 -24.98
CA GLY A 142 3.11 -39.59 -24.59
C GLY A 142 1.68 -39.64 -24.03
N GLU A 143 1.03 -38.48 -23.94
CA GLU A 143 -0.38 -38.32 -23.53
C GLU A 143 -1.38 -38.56 -24.67
N TRP A 144 -2.51 -39.24 -24.38
CA TRP A 144 -3.49 -39.73 -25.37
C TRP A 144 -4.10 -38.71 -26.36
N TRP A 145 -3.91 -37.40 -26.15
CA TRP A 145 -4.30 -36.34 -27.08
C TRP A 145 -3.19 -35.90 -28.03
N ASP A 146 -1.92 -36.17 -27.69
CA ASP A 146 -0.80 -36.05 -28.59
C ASP A 146 -0.80 -37.28 -29.51
N SER A 147 -0.74 -37.08 -30.82
CA SER A 147 -0.99 -38.13 -31.82
C SER A 147 0.16 -39.15 -31.94
N HIS A 148 0.76 -39.58 -30.83
CA HIS A 148 1.84 -40.54 -30.79
C HIS A 148 1.35 -41.97 -31.04
N VAL A 149 2.17 -42.75 -31.73
CA VAL A 149 1.85 -44.13 -32.10
C VAL A 149 2.45 -45.07 -31.07
N ASP A 150 1.57 -45.79 -30.34
CA ASP A 150 1.96 -46.76 -29.32
C ASP A 150 2.20 -48.14 -29.96
N TRP A 151 3.48 -48.48 -30.17
CA TRP A 151 3.92 -49.75 -30.73
C TRP A 151 3.90 -50.87 -29.67
N LYS A 152 2.71 -51.22 -29.16
CA LYS A 152 2.53 -52.26 -28.13
C LYS A 152 3.11 -53.59 -28.57
N LEU A 153 4.25 -54.00 -28.03
CA LEU A 153 4.86 -55.28 -28.38
C LEU A 153 4.20 -56.47 -27.67
N ASN A 154 3.98 -57.54 -28.43
CA ASN A 154 3.60 -58.84 -27.88
C ASN A 154 4.82 -59.55 -27.23
N GLN A 155 4.61 -60.72 -26.61
CA GLN A 155 5.67 -61.49 -25.92
C GLN A 155 6.84 -61.94 -26.84
N GLU A 156 6.68 -61.80 -28.15
CA GLU A 156 7.65 -62.18 -29.19
C GLU A 156 8.37 -60.96 -29.79
N GLY A 157 8.07 -59.74 -29.30
CA GLY A 157 8.70 -58.49 -29.74
C GLY A 157 8.14 -57.94 -31.06
N ILE A 158 6.92 -58.34 -31.44
CA ILE A 158 6.23 -57.87 -32.64
C ILE A 158 5.10 -56.92 -32.20
N PRO A 159 4.94 -55.74 -32.84
CA PRO A 159 3.82 -54.84 -32.56
C PRO A 159 2.46 -55.53 -32.73
N GLU A 160 1.60 -55.46 -31.70
CA GLU A 160 0.22 -55.97 -31.71
C GLU A 160 -0.71 -54.92 -32.31
N LEU A 161 -0.57 -54.70 -33.62
CA LEU A 161 -1.34 -53.73 -34.39
C LEU A 161 -2.53 -54.37 -35.13
N THR A 162 -3.42 -53.53 -35.64
CA THR A 162 -4.52 -54.00 -36.51
C THR A 162 -3.93 -54.49 -37.84
N ASP A 163 -4.31 -55.69 -38.26
CA ASP A 163 -3.96 -56.23 -39.58
C ASP A 163 -4.83 -55.57 -40.67
N CYS A 164 -4.18 -54.78 -41.52
CA CYS A 164 -4.81 -54.03 -42.60
C CYS A 164 -4.33 -54.50 -43.99
N SER A 165 -3.63 -55.63 -44.07
CA SER A 165 -3.13 -56.19 -45.34
C SER A 165 -4.23 -56.42 -46.39
N ASP A 166 -5.45 -56.71 -45.94
CA ASP A 166 -6.64 -56.94 -46.80
C ASP A 166 -7.48 -55.67 -47.06
N TRP A 167 -7.11 -54.50 -46.54
CA TRP A 167 -7.91 -53.27 -46.61
C TRP A 167 -7.61 -52.47 -47.89
N GLU A 168 -8.61 -51.76 -48.42
CA GLU A 168 -8.38 -50.82 -49.52
C GLU A 168 -7.69 -49.54 -49.00
N LEU A 169 -6.91 -48.86 -49.84
CA LEU A 169 -6.18 -47.64 -49.46
C LEU A 169 -7.10 -46.59 -48.83
N GLU A 170 -8.29 -46.38 -49.39
CA GLU A 170 -9.28 -45.43 -48.88
C GLU A 170 -9.80 -45.83 -47.48
N GLU A 171 -9.87 -47.12 -47.17
CA GLU A 171 -10.30 -47.64 -45.86
C GLU A 171 -9.22 -47.45 -44.79
N ILE A 172 -7.95 -47.66 -45.16
CA ILE A 172 -6.79 -47.44 -44.26
C ILE A 172 -6.70 -45.96 -43.88
N LEU A 173 -6.80 -45.08 -44.88
CA LEU A 173 -6.67 -43.63 -44.73
C LEU A 173 -7.82 -42.98 -43.92
N GLU A 174 -8.99 -43.61 -43.85
CA GLU A 174 -10.13 -43.11 -43.05
C GLU A 174 -10.20 -43.72 -41.64
N ALA A 175 -9.60 -44.88 -41.41
CA ALA A 175 -9.76 -45.66 -40.18
C ALA A 175 -8.62 -45.49 -39.16
N ILE A 176 -7.42 -45.14 -39.62
CA ILE A 176 -6.24 -45.01 -38.77
C ILE A 176 -6.02 -43.54 -38.40
N TRP A 177 -5.90 -43.25 -37.11
CA TRP A 177 -5.56 -41.93 -36.59
C TRP A 177 -4.86 -42.09 -35.24
N ALA A 178 -3.66 -41.50 -35.10
CA ALA A 178 -2.79 -41.68 -33.93
C ALA A 178 -2.47 -43.17 -33.63
N ASP A 179 -2.33 -43.98 -34.68
CA ASP A 179 -2.09 -45.42 -34.59
C ASP A 179 -1.33 -45.93 -35.83
N ALA A 180 -0.91 -47.19 -35.81
CA ALA A 180 -0.30 -47.88 -36.94
C ALA A 180 -1.06 -49.17 -37.29
N CYS A 181 -0.98 -49.58 -38.55
CA CYS A 181 -1.52 -50.85 -38.99
C CYS A 181 -0.52 -51.68 -39.80
N ASP A 182 -0.63 -53.00 -39.68
CA ASP A 182 0.27 -53.97 -40.29
C ASP A 182 -0.20 -54.33 -41.70
N LEU A 183 0.67 -54.14 -42.70
CA LEU A 183 0.44 -54.52 -44.10
C LEU A 183 1.26 -55.75 -44.52
N GLY A 184 2.14 -56.25 -43.66
CA GLY A 184 3.01 -57.38 -43.94
C GLY A 184 4.22 -57.06 -44.83
N ASP A 185 4.86 -58.13 -45.30
CA ASP A 185 6.02 -58.13 -46.20
C ASP A 185 5.56 -58.62 -47.59
N ASP A 186 4.89 -57.73 -48.32
CA ASP A 186 4.25 -58.04 -49.60
C ASP A 186 5.25 -58.22 -50.76
N ASP A 187 6.43 -57.59 -50.66
CA ASP A 187 7.48 -57.66 -51.67
C ASP A 187 8.54 -58.75 -51.38
N GLY A 188 8.49 -59.34 -50.18
CA GLY A 188 9.24 -60.52 -49.78
C GLY A 188 10.71 -60.22 -49.48
N ASP A 189 11.02 -58.99 -49.10
CA ASP A 189 12.37 -58.51 -48.85
C ASP A 189 12.83 -58.77 -47.40
N GLY A 190 11.90 -59.20 -46.54
CA GLY A 190 12.12 -59.52 -45.13
C GLY A 190 11.89 -58.35 -44.16
N MET A 191 11.41 -57.21 -44.63
CA MET A 191 10.97 -56.07 -43.83
C MET A 191 9.44 -55.97 -43.84
N THR A 192 8.86 -55.58 -42.71
CA THR A 192 7.41 -55.39 -42.61
C THR A 192 7.08 -53.95 -42.95
N THR A 193 6.07 -53.73 -43.78
CA THR A 193 5.52 -52.39 -44.04
C THR A 193 4.36 -52.12 -43.09
N TYR A 194 4.41 -50.96 -42.43
CA TYR A 194 3.31 -50.45 -41.62
C TYR A 194 2.74 -49.19 -42.27
N TYR A 195 1.43 -48.97 -42.23
CA TYR A 195 0.89 -47.63 -42.43
C TYR A 195 0.78 -46.94 -41.07
N VAL A 196 1.40 -45.78 -40.94
CA VAL A 196 1.52 -45.05 -39.68
C VAL A 196 0.93 -43.66 -39.87
N GLU A 197 0.04 -43.25 -38.97
CA GLU A 197 -0.51 -41.90 -38.93
C GLU A 197 -0.39 -41.35 -37.51
N GLY A 198 0.54 -40.41 -37.32
CA GLY A 198 0.87 -39.84 -36.02
C GLY A 198 2.35 -39.50 -35.87
N LYS A 199 2.84 -39.49 -34.63
CA LYS A 199 4.24 -39.28 -34.26
C LYS A 199 4.88 -40.61 -33.89
N TRP A 200 6.03 -40.94 -34.48
CA TRP A 200 6.80 -42.13 -34.13
C TRP A 200 8.30 -41.92 -34.30
N ARG A 201 9.10 -42.83 -33.72
CA ARG A 201 10.56 -42.84 -33.87
C ARG A 201 11.00 -44.19 -34.40
N GLY A 202 11.87 -44.17 -35.40
CA GLY A 202 12.39 -45.40 -35.98
C GLY A 202 13.27 -45.16 -37.20
N GLU A 203 13.88 -46.23 -37.67
CA GLU A 203 14.64 -46.26 -38.91
C GLU A 203 13.90 -47.09 -39.95
N GLY A 204 13.76 -46.55 -41.15
CA GLY A 204 13.01 -47.18 -42.22
C GLY A 204 12.90 -46.31 -43.46
N ILE A 205 12.26 -46.84 -44.49
CA ILE A 205 11.87 -46.09 -45.70
C ILE A 205 10.44 -45.63 -45.50
N ALA A 206 10.24 -44.32 -45.41
CA ALA A 206 8.92 -43.71 -45.30
C ALA A 206 8.46 -43.23 -46.68
N THR A 207 7.35 -43.76 -47.19
CA THR A 207 6.73 -43.38 -48.47
C THR A 207 5.36 -42.73 -48.23
N VAL A 208 5.20 -41.48 -48.64
CA VAL A 208 4.03 -40.66 -48.33
C VAL A 208 2.97 -40.76 -49.45
N PRO A 209 1.72 -41.15 -49.14
CA PRO A 209 0.63 -41.15 -50.12
C PRO A 209 0.33 -39.77 -50.71
N ASP A 210 -0.29 -39.71 -51.89
CA ASP A 210 -0.69 -38.44 -52.53
C ASP A 210 -1.68 -37.67 -51.64
N ASN A 211 -1.46 -36.36 -51.47
CA ASN A 211 -2.21 -35.43 -50.59
C ASN A 211 -1.96 -35.55 -49.08
N TYR A 212 -1.02 -36.40 -48.65
CA TYR A 212 -0.57 -36.47 -47.26
C TYR A 212 0.78 -35.77 -47.10
N TYR A 213 1.16 -35.50 -45.85
CA TYR A 213 2.44 -34.91 -45.50
C TYR A 213 3.18 -35.79 -44.50
N LEU A 214 4.49 -35.65 -44.50
CA LEU A 214 5.37 -36.25 -43.51
C LEU A 214 6.48 -35.26 -43.20
N SER A 215 6.58 -34.81 -41.95
CA SER A 215 7.73 -34.09 -41.42
C SER A 215 8.66 -35.06 -40.70
N TRP A 216 9.96 -34.79 -40.74
CA TRP A 216 10.92 -35.52 -39.93
C TRP A 216 11.94 -34.59 -39.31
N GLY A 217 12.50 -35.06 -38.20
CA GLY A 217 13.48 -34.31 -37.42
C GLY A 217 14.04 -35.17 -36.29
N PHE A 218 14.39 -34.50 -35.20
CA PHE A 218 14.78 -35.14 -33.96
C PHE A 218 14.17 -34.39 -32.78
N TRP A 219 13.79 -35.15 -31.76
CA TRP A 219 13.46 -34.59 -30.44
C TRP A 219 14.75 -34.25 -29.70
N THR A 220 14.80 -33.08 -29.07
CA THR A 220 15.88 -32.77 -28.13
C THR A 220 15.78 -33.67 -26.91
N GLU A 221 16.93 -33.96 -26.27
CA GLU A 221 16.91 -34.63 -24.97
C GLU A 221 16.27 -33.70 -23.93
N GLU A 222 15.43 -34.27 -23.06
CA GLU A 222 14.91 -33.54 -21.91
C GLU A 222 16.07 -33.11 -21.00
N VAL A 223 16.08 -31.85 -20.62
CA VAL A 223 17.06 -31.27 -19.70
C VAL A 223 16.31 -30.88 -18.44
N TYR A 224 16.77 -31.36 -17.30
CA TYR A 224 16.21 -30.94 -16.02
C TYR A 224 16.57 -29.48 -15.74
N VAL A 225 15.57 -28.62 -15.70
CA VAL A 225 15.64 -27.26 -15.16
C VAL A 225 15.13 -27.31 -13.72
N GLU A 226 15.76 -26.59 -12.79
CA GLU A 226 15.29 -26.55 -11.41
C GLU A 226 14.10 -25.58 -11.33
N PRO A 227 12.92 -25.98 -10.80
CA PRO A 227 11.80 -25.08 -10.60
C PRO A 227 12.17 -23.96 -9.64
N GLU A 228 11.87 -22.72 -10.04
CA GLU A 228 12.10 -21.53 -9.27
C GLU A 228 10.95 -21.34 -8.26
N PRO A 229 11.22 -20.84 -7.04
CA PRO A 229 10.17 -20.63 -6.05
C PRO A 229 9.21 -19.53 -6.52
N PRO A 230 7.88 -19.66 -6.28
CA PRO A 230 6.93 -18.61 -6.62
C PRO A 230 7.26 -17.26 -5.97
N GLU A 231 7.87 -17.27 -4.78
CA GLU A 231 8.31 -16.06 -4.07
C GLU A 231 9.28 -15.19 -4.88
N MET A 232 9.95 -15.74 -5.90
CA MET A 232 10.81 -14.97 -6.81
C MET A 232 10.01 -13.99 -7.68
N TYR A 233 8.75 -14.34 -7.97
CA TYR A 233 7.84 -13.71 -8.93
C TYR A 233 6.67 -12.96 -8.24
N ILE A 234 6.77 -12.66 -6.93
CA ILE A 234 5.68 -12.03 -6.16
C ILE A 234 6.12 -10.70 -5.51
N ASN A 235 7.41 -10.58 -5.18
CA ASN A 235 8.01 -9.39 -4.57
C ASN A 235 9.51 -9.50 -4.83
N GLU A 236 9.88 -9.22 -6.07
CA GLU A 236 11.16 -9.63 -6.65
C GLU A 236 12.34 -8.94 -5.95
N ASP A 237 12.25 -7.63 -5.73
CA ASP A 237 12.89 -6.85 -4.67
C ASP A 237 12.57 -5.35 -4.86
N GLY A 238 12.33 -4.62 -3.77
CA GLY A 238 11.66 -3.32 -3.89
C GLY A 238 12.38 -2.26 -4.74
N ILE A 239 11.67 -1.60 -5.67
CA ILE A 239 12.10 -0.53 -6.60
C ILE A 239 13.60 -0.28 -6.73
N ASP A 240 14.13 -0.74 -7.85
CA ASP A 240 15.52 -0.61 -8.24
C ASP A 240 15.83 0.72 -8.94
N CYS A 241 17.03 1.26 -8.68
CA CYS A 241 17.38 2.61 -9.12
C CYS A 241 18.79 2.75 -9.64
N PHE A 242 18.98 3.70 -10.56
CA PHE A 242 20.22 3.82 -11.32
C PHE A 242 20.81 5.24 -11.24
N ASP A 243 22.14 5.33 -11.23
CA ASP A 243 22.82 6.63 -11.21
C ASP A 243 22.53 7.41 -12.52
N ALA A 244 21.85 8.55 -12.39
CA ALA A 244 21.48 9.43 -13.49
C ALA A 244 22.66 9.97 -14.34
N PHE A 245 23.91 9.80 -13.88
CA PHE A 245 25.10 10.16 -14.64
C PHE A 245 25.60 9.08 -15.61
N ILE A 246 25.09 7.86 -15.52
CA ILE A 246 25.41 6.76 -16.44
C ILE A 246 24.33 6.71 -17.52
N LEU A 247 24.74 6.88 -18.77
CA LEU A 247 23.86 6.61 -19.91
C LEU A 247 23.55 5.10 -19.91
N ARG A 248 22.27 4.70 -19.85
CA ARG A 248 21.85 3.29 -20.00
C ARG A 248 22.47 2.75 -21.30
N GLY A 249 23.44 1.86 -21.15
CA GLY A 249 24.32 1.29 -22.17
C GLY A 249 24.89 -0.03 -21.63
N PRO A 250 25.75 -0.77 -22.35
CA PRO A 250 26.20 -2.10 -21.91
C PRO A 250 26.84 -2.05 -20.52
N GLY A 251 26.27 -2.77 -19.54
CA GLY A 251 26.73 -2.80 -18.14
C GLY A 251 26.16 -1.68 -17.24
N TRP A 252 25.03 -1.08 -17.60
CA TRP A 252 24.32 -0.12 -16.76
C TRP A 252 23.68 -0.75 -15.51
N GLU A 253 23.42 -2.05 -15.56
CA GLU A 253 22.86 -2.89 -14.49
C GLU A 253 23.77 -2.88 -13.25
N ASP A 254 25.09 -2.80 -13.45
CA ASP A 254 26.08 -2.65 -12.37
C ASP A 254 26.05 -1.27 -11.68
N SER A 255 25.20 -0.35 -12.16
CA SER A 255 25.05 1.02 -11.61
C SER A 255 23.88 1.19 -10.64
N ARG A 256 23.31 0.09 -10.14
CA ARG A 256 22.30 0.10 -9.08
C ARG A 256 22.76 0.93 -7.89
N VAL A 257 21.91 1.85 -7.46
CA VAL A 257 22.11 2.72 -6.32
C VAL A 257 20.86 2.70 -5.45
N GLY A 258 21.06 2.70 -4.13
CA GLY A 258 19.94 2.79 -3.20
C GLY A 258 19.12 4.06 -3.43
N CYS A 259 17.82 3.89 -3.64
CA CYS A 259 16.87 4.96 -3.88
C CYS A 259 15.98 5.22 -2.66
N PRO A 260 16.35 6.15 -1.77
CA PRO A 260 15.41 6.61 -0.77
C PRO A 260 14.18 7.22 -1.48
N SER A 261 13.00 7.12 -0.86
CA SER A 261 11.73 7.65 -1.39
C SER A 261 11.83 9.11 -1.87
N GLU A 262 12.67 9.92 -1.21
CA GLU A 262 12.97 11.32 -1.59
C GLU A 262 13.60 11.46 -2.99
N ALA A 263 14.27 10.42 -3.50
CA ALA A 263 14.92 10.38 -4.81
C ALA A 263 14.01 9.80 -5.92
N ARG A 264 12.95 9.07 -5.56
CA ARG A 264 11.96 8.45 -6.47
C ARG A 264 10.94 9.47 -6.96
N ILE A 265 11.43 10.53 -7.63
CA ILE A 265 10.57 11.64 -8.08
C ILE A 265 10.15 11.45 -9.53
N SER A 266 11.08 11.10 -10.42
CA SER A 266 10.80 10.98 -11.85
C SER A 266 11.92 10.23 -12.55
N GLY A 267 11.63 9.65 -13.69
CA GLY A 267 12.61 8.94 -14.50
C GLY A 267 12.23 7.49 -14.69
N SER A 268 13.20 6.74 -15.19
CA SER A 268 13.09 5.33 -15.52
C SER A 268 13.76 4.56 -14.38
N HIS A 269 12.95 3.83 -13.61
CA HIS A 269 13.32 3.01 -12.45
C HIS A 269 12.97 1.55 -12.75
N GLY A 270 13.41 0.64 -11.90
CA GLY A 270 13.17 -0.78 -12.06
C GLY A 270 14.05 -1.48 -13.10
N PHE A 271 14.16 -2.78 -12.91
CA PHE A 271 14.95 -3.77 -13.60
C PHE A 271 14.35 -5.17 -13.40
N ASP A 272 14.09 -5.84 -14.50
CA ASP A 272 13.67 -7.25 -14.57
C ASP A 272 14.73 -8.19 -13.96
N ASP A 273 14.55 -8.57 -12.69
CA ASP A 273 15.54 -9.29 -11.88
C ASP A 273 15.44 -10.82 -12.04
N ASP A 274 14.24 -11.33 -12.25
CA ASP A 274 13.93 -12.72 -12.57
C ASP A 274 14.16 -13.05 -14.07
N GLY A 275 14.06 -12.05 -14.95
CA GLY A 275 14.44 -12.11 -16.35
C GLY A 275 13.30 -12.44 -17.32
N ASP A 276 12.04 -12.45 -16.88
CA ASP A 276 10.92 -12.86 -17.71
C ASP A 276 10.55 -11.77 -18.76
N CYS A 277 10.67 -10.48 -18.41
CA CYS A 277 10.47 -9.40 -19.35
C CYS A 277 11.56 -9.37 -20.40
N LEU A 278 12.84 -9.48 -20.01
CA LEU A 278 13.98 -9.48 -20.93
C LEU A 278 13.92 -10.67 -21.88
N ALA A 279 13.38 -11.81 -21.43
CA ALA A 279 13.14 -12.98 -22.26
C ALA A 279 11.97 -12.78 -23.24
N ALA A 280 11.01 -11.91 -22.93
CA ALA A 280 9.91 -11.58 -23.81
C ALA A 280 10.37 -11.04 -25.17
N ASN A 281 9.48 -11.13 -26.17
CA ASN A 281 9.72 -10.68 -27.54
C ASN A 281 10.99 -11.27 -28.18
N GLU A 282 11.21 -12.58 -28.02
CA GLU A 282 12.40 -13.31 -28.53
C GLU A 282 13.72 -12.80 -27.91
N GLY A 283 13.71 -12.52 -26.60
CA GLY A 283 14.89 -11.99 -25.89
C GLY A 283 15.19 -10.53 -26.21
N ASN A 284 14.22 -9.80 -26.77
CA ASN A 284 14.38 -8.37 -27.00
C ASN A 284 13.94 -7.54 -25.80
N GLY A 285 13.15 -8.06 -24.86
CA GLY A 285 12.57 -7.23 -23.81
C GLY A 285 11.34 -6.46 -24.31
N ASN A 286 10.55 -5.97 -23.36
CA ASN A 286 9.37 -5.15 -23.63
C ASN A 286 9.62 -3.65 -23.41
N ASP A 287 8.93 -2.77 -24.14
CA ASP A 287 8.98 -1.28 -24.02
C ASP A 287 7.58 -0.75 -24.40
N ASP A 288 6.58 -1.23 -23.67
CA ASP A 288 5.17 -0.89 -23.90
C ASP A 288 4.85 0.54 -23.49
N ASN A 289 5.58 1.07 -22.50
CA ASN A 289 5.48 2.46 -22.10
C ASN A 289 6.10 3.41 -23.16
N GLY A 290 6.87 2.89 -24.12
CA GLY A 290 7.40 3.58 -25.29
C GLY A 290 8.41 4.67 -24.95
N ASN A 291 9.09 4.55 -23.81
CA ASN A 291 10.07 5.51 -23.33
C ASN A 291 11.47 5.28 -23.93
N GLY A 292 11.66 4.17 -24.66
CA GLY A 292 12.92 3.80 -25.32
C GLY A 292 13.89 3.05 -24.42
N VAL A 293 13.44 2.63 -23.25
CA VAL A 293 14.11 1.76 -22.29
C VAL A 293 13.23 0.52 -22.17
N ARG A 294 13.86 -0.64 -22.11
CA ARG A 294 13.14 -1.90 -22.06
C ARG A 294 13.10 -2.43 -20.64
N CYS A 295 12.00 -3.07 -20.27
CA CYS A 295 11.77 -3.70 -18.98
C CYS A 295 12.03 -2.71 -17.85
N ASP A 296 11.32 -1.57 -17.90
CA ASP A 296 11.44 -0.52 -16.90
C ASP A 296 10.09 0.05 -16.46
N VAL A 297 10.13 0.76 -15.34
CA VAL A 297 9.02 1.52 -14.80
C VAL A 297 9.29 3.01 -14.93
N GLN A 298 8.47 3.68 -15.74
CA GLN A 298 8.52 5.13 -15.90
C GLN A 298 7.70 5.87 -14.85
N TRP A 299 8.37 6.73 -14.10
CA TRP A 299 7.77 7.62 -13.13
C TRP A 299 7.65 9.03 -13.68
N ILE A 300 6.42 9.52 -13.78
CA ILE A 300 6.10 10.83 -14.35
C ILE A 300 5.71 11.78 -13.22
N ALA A 301 6.51 12.84 -13.04
CA ALA A 301 6.21 13.89 -12.06
C ALA A 301 5.83 15.23 -12.67
N SER A 302 5.01 15.96 -11.92
CA SER A 302 4.69 17.37 -12.14
C SER A 302 4.99 18.17 -10.88
N ASN A 303 5.85 19.19 -10.99
CA ASN A 303 6.29 20.05 -9.87
C ASN A 303 6.94 19.29 -8.69
N GLY A 304 7.64 18.19 -8.95
CA GLY A 304 8.33 17.41 -7.91
C GLY A 304 7.43 16.42 -7.16
N VAL A 305 6.22 16.16 -7.68
CA VAL A 305 5.28 15.17 -7.17
C VAL A 305 4.99 14.16 -8.27
N VAL A 306 5.07 12.86 -7.95
CA VAL A 306 4.72 11.76 -8.85
C VAL A 306 3.23 11.86 -9.18
N THR A 307 2.89 11.79 -10.46
CA THR A 307 1.50 11.93 -10.96
C THR A 307 1.00 10.69 -11.68
N ARG A 308 1.92 9.90 -12.26
CA ARG A 308 1.63 8.66 -12.97
C ARG A 308 2.86 7.77 -12.93
N ILE A 309 2.62 6.47 -12.81
CA ILE A 309 3.62 5.42 -12.96
C ILE A 309 3.14 4.57 -14.15
N GLU A 310 4.04 4.30 -15.10
CA GLU A 310 3.79 3.48 -16.29
C GLU A 310 4.88 2.41 -16.34
N ALA A 311 4.52 1.17 -16.02
CA ALA A 311 5.40 0.01 -16.15
C ALA A 311 5.29 -0.58 -17.56
N ASP A 312 6.36 -1.20 -18.04
CA ASP A 312 6.29 -2.17 -19.14
C ASP A 312 5.61 -3.46 -18.66
N ASP A 313 5.04 -4.27 -19.57
CA ASP A 313 4.48 -5.56 -19.16
C ASP A 313 5.61 -6.49 -18.66
N LEU A 314 5.31 -7.27 -17.62
CA LEU A 314 6.20 -8.25 -17.00
C LEU A 314 7.33 -7.64 -16.15
N VAL A 315 7.08 -6.47 -15.57
CA VAL A 315 8.05 -5.80 -14.71
C VAL A 315 7.36 -5.51 -13.38
N ASP A 316 7.53 -6.39 -12.39
CA ASP A 316 6.93 -6.23 -11.07
C ASP A 316 7.83 -5.48 -10.08
N GLU A 317 8.14 -4.24 -10.44
CA GLU A 317 8.99 -3.33 -9.68
C GLU A 317 8.16 -2.49 -8.70
N ASP A 318 7.45 -3.20 -7.84
CA ASP A 318 6.71 -2.64 -6.74
C ASP A 318 7.62 -2.39 -5.51
N PRO A 319 7.17 -1.62 -4.51
CA PRO A 319 7.97 -1.37 -3.33
C PRO A 319 7.69 -2.42 -2.25
N ASP A 320 8.69 -3.24 -1.89
CA ASP A 320 8.68 -4.20 -0.76
C ASP A 320 7.52 -3.94 0.22
N GLU A 321 6.45 -4.72 0.09
CA GLU A 321 5.17 -4.48 0.77
C GLU A 321 5.37 -4.47 2.29
N GLN A 322 6.31 -5.26 2.81
CA GLN A 322 6.55 -5.37 4.23
C GLN A 322 7.16 -4.08 4.80
N GLU A 323 8.10 -3.46 4.07
CA GLU A 323 8.65 -2.16 4.42
C GLU A 323 7.64 -1.04 4.12
N TYR A 324 7.02 -1.07 2.94
CA TYR A 324 6.14 -0.04 2.41
C TYR A 324 4.81 0.05 3.18
N ILE A 325 4.07 -1.05 3.32
CA ILE A 325 2.83 -1.11 4.11
C ILE A 325 3.13 -0.89 5.60
N GLY A 326 4.26 -1.38 6.10
CA GLY A 326 4.71 -1.09 7.45
C GLY A 326 4.82 0.42 7.70
N GLU A 327 5.51 1.12 6.81
CA GLU A 327 5.74 2.58 6.87
C GLU A 327 4.43 3.37 6.73
N LEU A 328 3.61 3.04 5.73
CA LEU A 328 2.31 3.67 5.51
C LEU A 328 1.37 3.41 6.69
N GLY A 329 1.29 2.18 7.18
CA GLY A 329 0.48 1.79 8.33
C GLY A 329 0.88 2.58 9.58
N HIS A 330 2.18 2.78 9.81
CA HIS A 330 2.67 3.63 10.90
C HIS A 330 2.22 5.09 10.76
N ARG A 331 2.41 5.70 9.58
CA ARG A 331 2.00 7.09 9.32
C ARG A 331 0.49 7.26 9.46
N THR A 332 -0.28 6.35 8.87
CA THR A 332 -1.74 6.30 8.97
C THR A 332 -2.17 6.22 10.42
N PHE A 333 -1.56 5.35 11.24
CA PHE A 333 -1.85 5.26 12.67
C PHE A 333 -1.62 6.59 13.39
N VAL A 334 -0.44 7.20 13.23
CA VAL A 334 -0.10 8.47 13.91
C VAL A 334 -1.09 9.57 13.54
N ILE A 335 -1.42 9.71 12.25
CA ILE A 335 -2.31 10.75 11.73
C ILE A 335 -3.75 10.48 12.16
N ALA A 336 -4.25 9.25 12.00
CA ALA A 336 -5.61 8.86 12.37
C ALA A 336 -5.84 9.04 13.88
N VAL A 337 -4.91 8.60 14.73
CA VAL A 337 -5.00 8.79 16.18
C VAL A 337 -4.94 10.28 16.55
N GLY A 338 -4.05 11.05 15.92
CA GLY A 338 -3.96 12.49 16.13
C GLY A 338 -5.26 13.24 15.78
N LYS A 339 -5.86 12.91 14.64
CA LYS A 339 -7.08 13.55 14.14
C LYS A 339 -8.32 13.09 14.91
N MET A 340 -8.57 11.78 14.96
CA MET A 340 -9.80 11.22 15.51
C MET A 340 -9.77 11.19 17.03
N ALA A 341 -8.71 10.65 17.62
CA ALA A 341 -8.68 10.40 19.05
C ALA A 341 -8.29 11.67 19.83
N PHE A 342 -7.26 12.39 19.40
CA PHE A 342 -6.80 13.60 20.08
C PHE A 342 -7.66 14.83 19.76
N VAL A 343 -7.79 15.22 18.50
CA VAL A 343 -8.53 16.45 18.14
C VAL A 343 -10.04 16.29 18.27
N ILE A 344 -10.63 15.26 17.67
CA ILE A 344 -12.10 15.11 17.68
C ILE A 344 -12.59 14.60 19.04
N LEU A 345 -12.13 13.43 19.50
CA LEU A 345 -12.63 12.86 20.75
C LEU A 345 -12.15 13.64 21.99
N LEU A 346 -10.86 13.63 22.31
CA LEU A 346 -10.37 14.30 23.53
C LEU A 346 -10.59 15.82 23.46
N GLY A 347 -10.38 16.42 22.30
CA GLY A 347 -10.59 17.85 22.08
C GLY A 347 -12.04 18.30 22.27
N LEU A 348 -13.07 17.49 21.94
CA LEU A 348 -14.48 17.84 22.20
C LEU A 348 -14.96 17.43 23.59
N PHE A 349 -14.62 16.22 24.05
CA PHE A 349 -15.18 15.66 25.29
C PHE A 349 -14.57 16.28 26.54
N ILE A 350 -13.27 16.56 26.59
CA ILE A 350 -12.63 17.14 27.78
C ILE A 350 -13.22 18.52 28.12
N PRO A 351 -13.33 19.48 27.17
CA PRO A 351 -13.94 20.78 27.46
C PRO A 351 -15.42 20.68 27.84
N LEU A 352 -16.17 19.75 27.24
CA LEU A 352 -17.60 19.56 27.53
C LEU A 352 -17.84 19.25 29.01
N PHE A 353 -17.01 18.40 29.61
CA PHE A 353 -17.15 18.00 31.02
C PHE A 353 -16.45 18.92 32.01
N LEU A 354 -15.30 19.51 31.62
CA LEU A 354 -14.47 20.28 32.54
C LEU A 354 -14.69 21.80 32.44
N SER A 355 -14.95 22.34 31.24
CA SER A 355 -15.00 23.79 31.05
C SER A 355 -16.38 24.39 31.28
N LEU A 356 -17.44 23.62 31.00
CA LEU A 356 -18.83 24.05 31.08
C LEU A 356 -19.22 24.57 32.48
N GLY A 357 -18.74 23.88 33.53
CA GLY A 357 -19.07 24.19 34.93
C GLY A 357 -18.15 25.24 35.59
N LEU A 358 -17.06 25.67 34.94
CA LEU A 358 -16.00 26.45 35.61
C LEU A 358 -16.49 27.74 36.26
N VAL A 359 -17.43 28.44 35.61
CA VAL A 359 -18.00 29.70 36.11
C VAL A 359 -19.50 29.54 36.40
N ARG A 360 -20.18 28.62 35.71
CA ARG A 360 -21.62 28.39 35.87
C ARG A 360 -21.94 27.92 37.28
N ASP A 361 -21.23 26.92 37.79
CA ASP A 361 -21.52 26.31 39.09
C ASP A 361 -21.42 27.34 40.22
N GLU A 362 -20.45 28.24 40.15
CA GLU A 362 -20.26 29.30 41.15
C GLU A 362 -21.27 30.45 41.01
N THR A 363 -21.76 30.68 39.79
CA THR A 363 -22.84 31.63 39.53
C THR A 363 -24.19 31.08 40.02
N GLU A 364 -24.47 29.79 39.81
CA GLU A 364 -25.71 29.13 40.24
C GLU A 364 -25.77 28.95 41.77
N ASN A 365 -24.64 28.60 42.40
CA ASN A 365 -24.58 28.44 43.85
C ASN A 365 -24.50 29.77 44.62
N GLY A 366 -24.42 30.90 43.91
CA GLY A 366 -24.32 32.23 44.51
C GLY A 366 -23.00 32.47 45.26
N THR A 367 -22.01 31.60 45.14
CA THR A 367 -20.72 31.71 45.85
C THR A 367 -19.74 32.67 45.17
N LEU A 368 -20.12 33.20 44.00
CA LEU A 368 -19.34 34.14 43.20
C LEU A 368 -18.90 35.41 43.99
N HIS A 369 -19.74 35.91 44.90
CA HIS A 369 -19.44 37.10 45.72
C HIS A 369 -18.29 36.88 46.71
N LEU A 370 -18.07 35.64 47.17
CA LEU A 370 -16.96 35.30 48.07
C LEU A 370 -15.61 35.43 47.34
N LEU A 371 -15.60 35.10 46.04
CA LEU A 371 -14.43 35.14 45.18
C LEU A 371 -14.17 36.54 44.60
N LEU A 372 -15.21 37.36 44.43
CA LEU A 372 -15.14 38.74 43.92
C LEU A 372 -15.13 39.81 45.02
N SER A 373 -14.84 39.44 46.27
CA SER A 373 -14.80 40.38 47.41
C SER A 373 -13.77 41.50 47.29
N LYS A 374 -12.78 41.36 46.39
CA LYS A 374 -11.90 42.44 45.92
C LYS A 374 -12.21 42.75 44.45
N PRO A 375 -12.09 44.02 44.00
CA PRO A 375 -12.34 44.37 42.61
C PRO A 375 -11.33 43.65 41.70
N ILE A 376 -11.83 42.65 40.96
CA ILE A 376 -11.15 41.98 39.84
C ILE A 376 -11.99 42.25 38.60
N HIS A 377 -11.33 42.57 37.49
CA HIS A 377 -12.05 42.82 36.25
C HIS A 377 -12.66 41.50 35.75
N ARG A 378 -13.95 41.54 35.40
CA ARG A 378 -14.76 40.38 35.03
C ARG A 378 -14.16 39.51 33.92
N ALA A 379 -13.49 40.13 32.94
CA ALA A 379 -12.81 39.40 31.87
C ALA A 379 -11.55 38.66 32.35
N GLU A 380 -10.81 39.25 33.28
CA GLU A 380 -9.60 38.66 33.84
C GLU A 380 -9.95 37.41 34.65
N PHE A 381 -11.06 37.45 35.40
CA PHE A 381 -11.56 36.29 36.12
C PHE A 381 -11.83 35.08 35.21
N ILE A 382 -12.55 35.28 34.10
CA ILE A 382 -12.84 34.21 33.12
C ILE A 382 -11.54 33.66 32.52
N ILE A 383 -10.61 34.54 32.15
CA ILE A 383 -9.31 34.14 31.60
C ILE A 383 -8.55 33.29 32.63
N TYR A 384 -8.46 33.71 33.89
CA TYR A 384 -7.76 32.94 34.93
C TYR A 384 -8.40 31.56 35.18
N ARG A 385 -9.73 31.47 35.11
CA ARG A 385 -10.44 30.17 35.18
C ARG A 385 -10.10 29.28 34.00
N LEU A 386 -10.16 29.80 32.79
CA LEU A 386 -9.80 29.05 31.58
C LEU A 386 -8.33 28.64 31.57
N THR A 387 -7.41 29.49 32.05
CA THR A 387 -6.00 29.14 32.20
C THR A 387 -5.79 28.02 33.22
N GLY A 388 -6.50 28.02 34.36
CA GLY A 388 -6.44 26.92 35.32
C GLY A 388 -6.97 25.60 34.77
N TYR A 389 -8.02 25.64 33.96
CA TYR A 389 -8.52 24.50 33.21
C TYR A 389 -7.52 23.98 32.17
N LEU A 390 -6.93 24.88 31.37
CA LEU A 390 -5.91 24.53 30.36
C LEU A 390 -4.64 24.00 31.00
N ALA A 391 -4.27 24.47 32.19
CA ALA A 391 -3.10 23.97 32.90
C ALA A 391 -3.24 22.47 33.24
N ILE A 392 -4.43 21.97 33.55
CA ILE A 392 -4.67 20.54 33.77
C ILE A 392 -4.89 19.81 32.45
N SER A 393 -5.85 20.26 31.64
CA SER A 393 -6.28 19.54 30.44
C SER A 393 -5.23 19.57 29.33
N GLY A 394 -4.58 20.71 29.10
CA GLY A 394 -3.50 20.85 28.12
C GLY A 394 -2.24 20.09 28.53
N SER A 395 -1.83 20.16 29.81
CA SER A 395 -0.68 19.37 30.26
C SER A 395 -0.93 17.86 30.20
N TYR A 396 -2.15 17.42 30.51
CA TYR A 396 -2.57 16.03 30.32
C TYR A 396 -2.47 15.60 28.86
N VAL A 397 -3.02 16.37 27.93
CA VAL A 397 -2.99 16.04 26.50
C VAL A 397 -1.57 16.03 25.95
N ILE A 398 -0.75 17.02 26.29
CA ILE A 398 0.66 17.07 25.86
C ILE A 398 1.42 15.86 26.42
N ALA A 399 1.26 15.54 27.71
CA ALA A 399 1.92 14.39 28.31
C ALA A 399 1.47 13.07 27.66
N LEU A 400 0.16 12.92 27.42
CA LEU A 400 -0.40 11.74 26.76
C LEU A 400 0.12 11.61 25.31
N SER A 401 0.14 12.71 24.56
CA SER A 401 0.67 12.77 23.19
C SER A 401 2.14 12.35 23.13
N LEU A 402 2.96 12.82 24.08
CA LEU A 402 4.37 12.45 24.16
C LEU A 402 4.58 10.99 24.58
N ILE A 403 3.73 10.45 25.46
CA ILE A 403 3.81 9.03 25.85
C ILE A 403 3.44 8.12 24.69
N VAL A 404 2.31 8.40 24.01
CA VAL A 404 1.87 7.65 22.82
C VAL A 404 2.90 7.81 21.70
N GLY A 405 3.43 9.02 21.52
CA GLY A 405 4.50 9.28 20.56
C GLY A 405 5.77 8.51 20.85
N LEU A 406 6.20 8.45 22.11
CA LEU A 406 7.37 7.66 22.48
C LEU A 406 7.17 6.16 22.21
N ILE A 407 5.98 5.61 22.54
CA ILE A 407 5.68 4.20 22.31
C ILE A 407 5.62 3.89 20.81
N SER A 408 4.89 4.70 20.04
CA SER A 408 4.80 4.52 18.59
C SER A 408 6.15 4.68 17.90
N SER A 409 7.00 5.62 18.30
CA SER A 409 8.35 5.78 17.72
C SER A 409 9.35 4.68 18.09
N ILE A 410 9.11 3.90 19.15
CA ILE A 410 9.92 2.71 19.50
C ILE A 410 9.46 1.49 18.70
N LEU A 411 8.17 1.44 18.38
CA LEU A 411 7.52 0.34 17.66
C LEU A 411 7.32 0.64 16.18
N GLY A 412 7.79 1.79 15.70
CA GLY A 412 7.68 2.16 14.29
C GLY A 412 8.63 1.30 13.45
N PRO A 413 8.29 1.05 12.19
CA PRO A 413 9.20 0.40 11.25
C PRO A 413 10.47 1.24 11.06
N GLY A 414 11.59 0.56 10.85
CA GLY A 414 12.89 1.16 10.54
C GLY A 414 14.07 0.60 11.36
N ASP A 415 15.29 0.86 10.87
CA ASP A 415 16.53 0.35 11.45
C ASP A 415 16.91 0.99 12.81
N GLN A 416 16.28 2.11 13.15
CA GLN A 416 16.60 2.89 14.34
C GLN A 416 15.75 2.47 15.53
N LEU A 417 16.38 2.27 16.70
CA LEU A 417 15.68 1.93 17.94
C LEU A 417 14.61 2.96 18.38
N ILE A 418 14.77 4.23 17.99
CA ILE A 418 13.80 5.29 18.25
C ILE A 418 13.74 6.20 17.03
N ARG A 419 12.56 6.28 16.42
CA ARG A 419 12.29 7.16 15.30
C ARG A 419 12.03 8.61 15.74
N ILE A 420 13.06 9.46 15.62
CA ILE A 420 12.99 10.86 16.10
C ILE A 420 12.09 11.74 15.20
N SER A 421 11.87 11.34 13.95
CA SER A 421 11.03 12.08 12.99
C SER A 421 9.58 12.24 13.43
N ASP A 422 9.05 11.36 14.29
CA ASP A 422 7.63 11.37 14.65
C ASP A 422 7.37 12.29 15.85
N ILE A 423 8.42 12.58 16.63
CA ILE A 423 8.33 13.43 17.83
C ILE A 423 7.78 14.83 17.47
N PRO A 424 8.26 15.53 16.41
CA PRO A 424 7.64 16.77 15.93
C PRO A 424 6.15 16.64 15.61
N VAL A 425 5.72 15.53 15.00
CA VAL A 425 4.30 15.27 14.68
C VAL A 425 3.48 15.15 15.94
N TRP A 426 3.93 14.36 16.92
CA TRP A 426 3.25 14.20 18.21
C TRP A 426 3.24 15.48 19.06
N ILE A 427 4.29 16.31 18.98
CA ILE A 427 4.29 17.64 19.59
C ILE A 427 3.25 18.53 18.91
N GLY A 428 3.16 18.48 17.58
CA GLY A 428 2.17 19.22 16.80
C GLY A 428 0.73 18.80 17.09
N ILE A 429 0.46 17.50 17.18
CA ILE A 429 -0.83 16.95 17.61
C ILE A 429 -1.18 17.48 19.00
N GLY A 430 -0.28 17.34 19.99
CA GLY A 430 -0.51 17.83 21.34
C GLY A 430 -0.76 19.35 21.40
N ALA A 431 -0.05 20.14 20.59
CA ALA A 431 -0.23 21.57 20.48
C ALA A 431 -1.57 21.94 19.82
N ALA A 432 -1.92 21.28 18.71
CA ALA A 432 -3.20 21.48 18.01
C ALA A 432 -4.37 21.14 18.93
N THR A 433 -4.33 19.99 19.60
CA THR A 433 -5.36 19.61 20.57
C THR A 433 -5.43 20.59 21.74
N THR A 434 -4.31 21.12 22.23
CA THR A 434 -4.33 22.14 23.30
C THR A 434 -5.01 23.44 22.84
N LEU A 435 -4.80 23.86 21.59
CA LEU A 435 -5.52 25.00 21.00
C LEU A 435 -7.01 24.72 20.85
N VAL A 436 -7.37 23.49 20.47
CA VAL A 436 -8.77 23.02 20.41
C VAL A 436 -9.41 23.04 21.80
N LEU A 437 -8.71 22.57 22.84
CA LEU A 437 -9.18 22.66 24.23
C LEU A 437 -9.40 24.12 24.65
N ALA A 438 -8.59 25.06 24.18
CA ALA A 438 -8.77 26.48 24.46
C ALA A 438 -10.01 27.05 23.72
N ALA A 439 -10.19 26.69 22.45
CA ALA A 439 -11.30 27.14 21.62
C ALA A 439 -12.64 26.57 22.13
N TYR A 440 -12.76 25.25 22.27
CA TYR A 440 -13.97 24.63 22.82
C TYR A 440 -14.16 24.92 24.30
N GLY A 441 -13.08 25.00 25.08
CA GLY A 441 -13.13 25.40 26.48
C GLY A 441 -13.75 26.78 26.65
N SER A 442 -13.29 27.77 25.90
CA SER A 442 -13.87 29.12 25.92
C SER A 442 -15.30 29.16 25.38
N MET A 443 -15.61 28.42 24.31
CA MET A 443 -16.96 28.32 23.74
C MET A 443 -17.96 27.72 24.74
N PHE A 444 -17.69 26.54 25.29
CA PHE A 444 -18.61 25.88 26.23
C PHE A 444 -18.74 26.65 27.54
N ASN A 445 -17.66 27.29 28.00
CA ASN A 445 -17.75 28.18 29.16
C ASN A 445 -18.67 29.38 28.87
N ALA A 446 -18.55 30.00 27.69
CA ALA A 446 -19.41 31.09 27.26
C ALA A 446 -20.88 30.65 27.15
N MET A 447 -21.16 29.47 26.60
CA MET A 447 -22.51 28.92 26.50
C MET A 447 -23.14 28.62 27.86
N GLY A 448 -22.37 28.03 28.78
CA GLY A 448 -22.78 27.82 30.17
C GLY A 448 -23.10 29.13 30.89
N LEU A 449 -22.39 30.21 30.56
CA LEU A 449 -22.68 31.55 31.05
C LEU A 449 -23.91 32.18 30.39
N ILE A 450 -24.13 32.01 29.08
CA ILE A 450 -25.30 32.55 28.36
C ILE A 450 -26.59 31.98 28.96
N SER A 451 -26.66 30.66 29.11
CA SER A 451 -27.84 29.97 29.63
C SER A 451 -27.47 28.98 30.73
N PRO A 452 -27.72 29.28 32.02
CA PRO A 452 -27.34 28.38 33.11
C PRO A 452 -28.13 27.08 33.04
N LYS A 453 -29.44 27.18 32.79
CA LYS A 453 -30.35 26.03 32.69
C LYS A 453 -30.21 25.24 31.39
N TYR A 454 -30.04 25.89 30.24
CA TYR A 454 -30.04 25.23 28.93
C TYR A 454 -28.69 25.17 28.22
N GLY A 455 -27.63 25.75 28.80
CA GLY A 455 -26.31 25.83 28.18
C GLY A 455 -25.72 24.47 27.84
N VAL A 456 -25.98 23.44 28.67
CA VAL A 456 -25.54 22.06 28.42
C VAL A 456 -26.12 21.54 27.10
N TYR A 457 -27.42 21.74 26.85
CA TYR A 457 -28.08 21.25 25.62
C TYR A 457 -27.52 21.93 24.37
N LEU A 458 -27.23 23.24 24.44
CA LEU A 458 -26.58 23.94 23.34
C LEU A 458 -25.17 23.39 23.08
N CYS A 459 -24.40 23.10 24.13
CA CYS A 459 -23.07 22.50 23.99
C CYS A 459 -23.13 21.11 23.34
N ILE A 460 -24.14 20.31 23.65
CA ILE A 460 -24.33 18.99 23.02
C ILE A 460 -24.63 19.14 21.52
N VAL A 461 -25.55 20.04 21.14
CA VAL A 461 -25.87 20.29 19.73
C VAL A 461 -24.63 20.76 18.95
N PHE A 462 -23.88 21.71 19.52
CA PHE A 462 -22.61 22.14 18.92
C PHE A 462 -21.57 21.02 18.89
N GLY A 463 -21.48 20.18 19.93
CA GLY A 463 -20.59 19.03 19.94
C GLY A 463 -20.87 18.05 18.80
N ILE A 464 -22.15 17.76 18.53
CA ILE A 464 -22.56 16.91 17.39
C ILE A 464 -22.19 17.58 16.06
N TRP A 465 -22.47 18.87 15.92
CA TRP A 465 -22.09 19.63 14.72
C TRP A 465 -20.59 19.56 14.46
N GLU A 466 -19.77 19.83 15.48
CA GLU A 466 -18.30 19.82 15.37
C GLU A 466 -17.73 18.43 15.12
N PHE A 467 -18.38 17.38 15.63
CA PHE A 467 -18.03 15.99 15.32
C PHE A 467 -18.29 15.69 13.84
N MET A 468 -19.47 16.01 13.33
CA MET A 468 -19.83 15.80 11.92
C MET A 468 -18.91 16.59 10.97
N MET A 469 -18.64 17.86 11.27
CA MET A 469 -17.74 18.69 10.45
C MET A 469 -16.28 18.24 10.52
N GLY A 470 -15.84 17.71 11.66
CA GLY A 470 -14.54 17.05 11.80
C GLY A 470 -14.43 15.84 10.86
N SER A 471 -15.42 14.95 10.87
CA SER A 471 -15.45 13.78 9.96
C SER A 471 -15.49 14.19 8.49
N PHE A 472 -16.28 15.20 8.13
CA PHE A 472 -16.30 15.71 6.76
C PHE A 472 -14.96 16.33 6.32
N SER A 473 -14.22 16.95 7.24
CA SER A 473 -12.90 17.50 6.93
C SER A 473 -11.84 16.43 6.65
N ILE A 474 -12.01 15.22 7.18
CA ILE A 474 -11.14 14.07 6.89
C ILE A 474 -11.42 13.57 5.48
N LEU A 475 -12.70 13.35 5.15
CA LEU A 475 -13.09 12.87 3.83
C LEU A 475 -12.76 13.87 2.71
N ASN A 476 -13.06 15.15 2.94
CA ASN A 476 -12.79 16.20 1.97
C ASN A 476 -12.61 17.59 2.65
N PRO A 477 -11.38 18.08 2.80
CA PRO A 477 -11.05 19.38 3.40
C PRO A 477 -11.41 20.55 2.47
N ASN A 478 -11.72 20.31 1.19
CA ASN A 478 -12.13 21.39 0.27
C ASN A 478 -13.58 21.85 0.51
N TRP A 479 -14.36 21.13 1.31
CA TRP A 479 -15.73 21.51 1.60
C TRP A 479 -15.78 22.76 2.47
N THR A 480 -16.25 23.85 1.87
CA THR A 480 -16.35 25.17 2.52
C THR A 480 -17.19 25.15 3.80
N VAL A 481 -18.18 24.27 3.90
CA VAL A 481 -18.99 24.11 5.11
C VAL A 481 -18.15 23.61 6.28
N ALA A 482 -17.19 22.72 6.02
CA ALA A 482 -16.30 22.19 7.04
C ALA A 482 -15.37 23.27 7.60
N SER A 483 -14.94 24.24 6.77
CA SER A 483 -14.08 25.36 7.18
C SER A 483 -14.66 26.29 8.26
N VAL A 484 -15.96 26.21 8.53
CA VAL A 484 -16.61 26.96 9.62
C VAL A 484 -16.35 26.33 10.99
N SER A 485 -16.02 25.05 11.04
CA SER A 485 -15.79 24.27 12.27
C SER A 485 -14.43 24.53 12.89
N ILE A 486 -14.35 24.46 14.23
CA ILE A 486 -13.08 24.53 14.97
C ILE A 486 -12.24 23.28 14.68
N SER A 487 -12.88 22.11 14.57
CA SER A 487 -12.22 20.84 14.24
C SER A 487 -11.46 20.94 12.92
N HIS A 488 -12.05 21.54 11.89
CA HIS A 488 -11.41 21.67 10.57
C HIS A 488 -10.03 22.35 10.64
N TRP A 489 -9.94 23.50 11.30
CA TRP A 489 -8.67 24.24 11.42
C TRP A 489 -7.61 23.48 12.20
N ALA A 490 -8.03 22.68 13.19
CA ALA A 490 -7.13 21.83 13.95
C ALA A 490 -6.64 20.62 13.14
N LEU A 491 -7.51 20.01 12.34
CA LEU A 491 -7.14 18.92 11.43
C LEU A 491 -6.15 19.41 10.36
N GLN A 492 -6.42 20.57 9.75
CA GLN A 492 -5.48 21.20 8.81
C GLN A 492 -4.14 21.55 9.49
N MET A 493 -4.15 21.93 10.76
CA MET A 493 -2.91 22.17 11.52
C MET A 493 -2.08 20.89 11.65
N ILE A 494 -2.73 19.74 11.89
CA ILE A 494 -2.04 18.43 11.91
C ILE A 494 -1.47 18.13 10.52
N ASP A 495 -2.25 18.27 9.45
CA ASP A 495 -1.79 18.00 8.09
C ASP A 495 -0.59 18.85 7.69
N ALA A 496 -0.60 20.12 8.12
CA ALA A 496 0.53 21.02 7.89
C ALA A 496 1.76 20.65 8.73
N VAL A 497 1.60 20.17 9.97
CA VAL A 497 2.74 19.67 10.77
C VAL A 497 3.31 18.40 10.14
N VAL A 498 2.46 17.48 9.69
CA VAL A 498 2.88 16.24 9.03
C VAL A 498 3.78 16.56 7.84
N LEU A 499 3.38 17.47 6.94
CA LEU A 499 4.23 17.88 5.82
C LEU A 499 5.53 18.57 6.20
N LEU A 500 5.57 19.24 7.35
CA LEU A 500 6.79 19.89 7.82
C LEU A 500 7.76 18.91 8.49
N ALA A 501 7.25 17.79 9.02
CA ALA A 501 8.04 16.76 9.69
C ALA A 501 8.41 15.60 8.73
N TRP A 502 7.47 15.21 7.88
CA TRP A 502 7.54 14.16 6.87
C TRP A 502 7.19 14.75 5.49
N PRO A 503 8.14 15.47 4.84
CA PRO A 503 7.88 16.14 3.57
C PRO A 503 7.57 15.17 2.43
N ASP A 504 8.08 13.95 2.52
CA ASP A 504 7.87 12.82 1.61
C ASP A 504 6.44 12.25 1.67
N THR A 505 5.61 12.60 2.66
CA THR A 505 4.21 12.09 2.79
C THR A 505 3.38 12.30 1.52
N ILE A 506 3.67 13.35 0.73
CA ILE A 506 3.01 13.57 -0.56
C ILE A 506 3.34 12.45 -1.54
N GLN A 507 4.62 12.04 -1.60
CA GLN A 507 5.07 10.98 -2.49
C GLN A 507 4.46 9.64 -2.09
N TRP A 508 4.51 9.30 -0.80
CA TRP A 508 3.88 8.11 -0.25
C TRP A 508 2.37 8.04 -0.55
N ALA A 509 1.65 9.16 -0.45
CA ALA A 509 0.21 9.19 -0.73
C ALA A 509 -0.13 9.01 -2.23
N GLU A 510 0.76 9.42 -3.14
CA GLU A 510 0.57 9.20 -4.58
C GLU A 510 1.02 7.80 -5.02
N MET A 511 2.10 7.27 -4.41
CA MET A 511 2.53 5.88 -4.60
C MET A 511 1.46 4.89 -4.12
N ASP A 512 0.88 5.11 -2.93
CA ASP A 512 -0.26 4.35 -2.38
C ASP A 512 -1.41 4.25 -3.39
N ARG A 513 -1.68 5.35 -4.10
CA ARG A 513 -2.72 5.39 -5.12
C ARG A 513 -2.31 4.72 -6.43
N ALA A 514 -1.03 4.78 -6.78
CA ALA A 514 -0.52 4.26 -8.05
C ALA A 514 -0.44 2.73 -8.05
N PHE A 515 0.00 2.14 -6.93
CA PHE A 515 0.09 0.69 -6.73
C PHE A 515 -1.20 0.07 -6.15
N GLU A 516 -2.27 0.86 -6.02
CA GLU A 516 -3.57 0.41 -5.45
C GLU A 516 -3.48 -0.25 -4.05
N ILE A 517 -2.46 0.11 -3.26
CA ILE A 517 -2.23 -0.40 -1.91
C ILE A 517 -3.27 0.20 -0.96
N ASP A 518 -4.10 -0.61 -0.30
CA ASP A 518 -5.15 -0.12 0.64
C ASP A 518 -4.58 0.21 2.03
N SER A 519 -3.66 1.17 2.12
CA SER A 519 -3.05 1.56 3.42
C SER A 519 -3.91 2.49 4.28
N GLY A 520 -4.95 3.08 3.69
CA GLY A 520 -5.81 4.10 4.31
C GLY A 520 -5.14 5.47 4.53
N LEU A 521 -3.88 5.69 4.13
CA LEU A 521 -3.19 6.98 4.32
C LEU A 521 -3.93 8.10 3.57
N SER A 522 -4.32 7.85 2.33
CA SER A 522 -5.07 8.76 1.46
C SER A 522 -6.45 9.16 2.03
N VAL A 523 -7.03 8.36 2.92
CA VAL A 523 -8.28 8.66 3.62
C VAL A 523 -8.05 9.63 4.78
N PHE A 524 -7.01 9.42 5.57
CA PHE A 524 -6.78 10.19 6.80
C PHE A 524 -5.93 11.43 6.59
N TRP A 525 -5.05 11.44 5.60
CA TRP A 525 -4.15 12.55 5.31
C TRP A 525 -4.45 13.13 3.93
N GLN A 526 -4.54 14.46 3.88
CA GLN A 526 -4.73 15.20 2.63
C GLN A 526 -3.92 16.50 2.69
N PRO A 527 -3.44 17.01 1.55
CA PRO A 527 -2.67 18.24 1.53
C PRO A 527 -3.51 19.43 2.04
N PRO A 528 -2.92 20.35 2.82
CA PRO A 528 -3.65 21.45 3.43
C PRO A 528 -4.18 22.45 2.40
N VAL A 529 -5.47 22.78 2.51
CA VAL A 529 -6.21 23.56 1.50
C VAL A 529 -6.07 25.07 1.69
N HIS A 530 -6.20 25.58 2.92
CA HIS A 530 -6.22 27.02 3.19
C HIS A 530 -4.82 27.66 3.31
N THR A 531 -4.08 27.62 2.20
CA THR A 531 -2.69 28.14 2.05
C THR A 531 -2.60 29.57 1.52
N LEU A 532 -3.72 30.29 1.36
CA LEU A 532 -3.76 31.64 0.75
C LEU A 532 -3.15 31.70 -0.67
N GLY A 533 -3.19 30.58 -1.40
CA GLY A 533 -2.67 30.49 -2.77
C GLY A 533 -1.17 30.26 -2.88
N THR A 534 -0.46 30.00 -1.77
CA THR A 534 0.99 29.74 -1.78
C THR A 534 1.36 28.26 -1.81
N ALA A 535 0.39 27.36 -1.64
CA ALA A 535 0.59 25.90 -1.54
C ALA A 535 1.60 25.44 -0.46
N SER A 536 1.96 26.32 0.48
CA SER A 536 2.98 26.02 1.50
C SER A 536 2.37 25.54 2.82
N ALA A 537 2.87 24.43 3.36
CA ALA A 537 2.45 23.88 4.65
C ALA A 537 2.63 24.88 5.81
N GLY A 538 3.75 25.65 5.82
CA GLY A 538 4.01 26.65 6.87
C GLY A 538 2.94 27.75 6.96
N ILE A 539 2.43 28.23 5.83
CA ILE A 539 1.35 29.24 5.81
C ILE A 539 0.02 28.63 6.27
N ALA A 540 -0.29 27.40 5.88
CA ALA A 540 -1.47 26.69 6.37
C ALA A 540 -1.43 26.53 7.90
N LEU A 541 -0.27 26.16 8.47
CA LEU A 541 -0.07 26.05 9.91
C LEU A 541 -0.30 27.39 10.63
N LEU A 542 0.30 28.47 10.12
CA LEU A 542 0.12 29.81 10.69
C LEU A 542 -1.34 30.27 10.62
N ASN A 543 -2.01 30.01 9.49
CA ASN A 543 -3.41 30.36 9.31
C ASN A 543 -4.30 29.62 10.31
N SER A 544 -4.15 28.30 10.43
CA SER A 544 -4.87 27.50 11.42
C SER A 544 -4.64 27.98 12.86
N LEU A 545 -3.38 28.28 13.22
CA LEU A 545 -3.05 28.80 14.55
C LEU A 545 -3.72 30.15 14.82
N VAL A 546 -3.70 31.06 13.86
CA VAL A 546 -4.38 32.36 13.97
C VAL A 546 -5.88 32.17 14.13
N VAL A 547 -6.52 31.32 13.33
CA VAL A 547 -7.97 31.09 13.41
C VAL A 547 -8.36 30.51 14.78
N LEU A 548 -7.67 29.47 15.26
CA LEU A 548 -7.97 28.85 16.56
C LEU A 548 -7.81 29.83 17.73
N LEU A 549 -6.77 30.68 17.68
CA LEU A 549 -6.58 31.74 18.68
C LEU A 549 -7.67 32.83 18.58
N LEU A 550 -8.02 33.27 17.36
CA LEU A 550 -9.08 34.26 17.15
C LEU A 550 -10.43 33.76 17.65
N VAL A 551 -10.78 32.49 17.38
CA VAL A 551 -12.00 31.87 17.87
C VAL A 551 -12.00 31.83 19.40
N SER A 552 -10.90 31.39 20.02
CA SER A 552 -10.76 31.36 21.48
C SER A 552 -10.97 32.74 22.10
N VAL A 553 -10.32 33.76 21.54
CA VAL A 553 -10.42 35.15 22.00
C VAL A 553 -11.83 35.71 21.80
N ALA A 554 -12.46 35.44 20.65
CA ALA A 554 -13.83 35.88 20.35
C ALA A 554 -14.83 35.33 21.38
N TRP A 555 -14.74 34.05 21.73
CA TRP A 555 -15.61 33.44 22.74
C TRP A 555 -15.37 34.00 24.14
N ILE A 556 -14.12 34.30 24.50
CA ILE A 556 -13.81 35.00 25.76
C ILE A 556 -14.47 36.39 25.79
N PHE A 557 -14.46 37.13 24.69
CA PHE A 557 -15.14 38.44 24.61
C PHE A 557 -16.67 38.31 24.73
N ILE A 558 -17.27 37.29 24.11
CA ILE A 558 -18.71 37.00 24.24
C ILE A 558 -19.03 36.68 25.70
N ALA A 559 -18.29 35.76 26.33
CA ALA A 559 -18.44 35.39 27.74
C ALA A 559 -18.35 36.61 28.67
N LYS A 560 -17.34 37.47 28.45
CA LYS A 560 -17.18 38.74 29.17
C LYS A 560 -18.42 39.62 29.04
N SER A 561 -18.92 39.80 27.81
CA SER A 561 -20.05 40.69 27.55
C SER A 561 -21.32 40.25 28.30
N VAL A 562 -21.58 38.94 28.32
CA VAL A 562 -22.71 38.33 29.02
C VAL A 562 -22.54 38.45 30.53
N PHE A 563 -21.36 38.09 31.03
CA PHE A 563 -21.06 38.13 32.46
C PHE A 563 -21.08 39.56 33.01
N SER A 564 -20.76 40.58 32.21
CA SER A 564 -20.85 42.00 32.61
C SER A 564 -22.29 42.48 32.86
N ARG A 565 -23.28 41.87 32.21
CA ARG A 565 -24.69 42.27 32.30
C ARG A 565 -25.45 41.54 33.42
N ARG A 566 -24.88 40.51 34.02
CA ARG A 566 -25.48 39.83 35.17
C ARG A 566 -25.22 40.59 36.46
N GLU A 567 -26.29 40.80 37.21
CA GLU A 567 -26.23 41.29 38.58
C GLU A 567 -25.68 40.18 39.48
N ILE A 568 -24.66 40.51 40.27
CA ILE A 568 -24.11 39.63 41.30
C ILE A 568 -24.97 39.91 42.53
N MET A 569 -26.07 39.16 42.71
CA MET A 569 -26.88 39.23 43.92
C MET A 569 -26.26 38.41 45.04
#